data_AF-A0A2S8GQW1-F1
#
_entry.id   AF-A0A2S8GQW1-F1
#
_cell.length_a   1.000
_cell.length_b   1.000
_cell.length_c   1.000
_cell.angle_alpha   90.00
_cell.angle_beta   90.00
_cell.angle_gamma   90.00
#
_symmetry.space_group_name_H-M   'P 1'
#
loop_
_entity.id
_entity.type
_entity.pdbx_description
1 polymer ?
#
loop_
_entity_poly.entity_id
_entity_poly.type
_entity_poly.pdbx_seq_one_letter_code
_entity_poly.pdbx_strand_id
1 'polypeptide(L)'
;MKLDSVAGENSVYRSEEKLKELFGFVPTKTVNPDAEYFDQTDVYRLQKLAVESGKKRIILFIYDGMDWQTTWAAAINKTGEVAYREGRGTGLHFQDYRGTTTDFGYFVTSPHNDGTDVNVNRQIVTSPGGDTPGGYDPVEAGDKPWSIPKDADYPIAKGKNTVHAFTDSSASATSMTSGIKTYNNAVNVDFMGREVLPIARQLQNDGWHIGVVTSVPICHATPGSAYANNVHRYDYQDITRDLIGVPSVFHPGALPGCDVLIGGGWGDKKDKDGKQGKNFVPGNPYLTETDLNAIDVANGGKYVVAQRTPGKRGQEVLREATAEAIAKNQRLFGFFGIDGGHLPFQTANGDFKPTGSRRSKAEKYSEKDIAENVTLTDMSLAALATLEAQGEPWWLMIEAGDVDWANHSNNIDTSIGAVLSGDEAFHNVTRWIEQHGGWDDTCLILTADHGHYLVLEDPEVLTGK
;
A
#
# COMPACT_ATOMS: atom_id res chain seq x y z
N MET A 1 11.37 -17.00 10.10
CA MET A 1 10.00 -16.46 10.15
C MET A 1 9.10 -17.42 9.37
N LYS A 2 7.91 -17.77 9.90
CA LYS A 2 6.89 -18.62 9.23
C LYS A 2 5.50 -18.11 9.57
N LEU A 3 4.55 -18.22 8.63
CA LEU A 3 3.15 -17.79 8.88
C LEU A 3 2.48 -18.56 10.02
N ASP A 4 2.86 -19.81 10.26
CA ASP A 4 2.35 -20.62 11.38
C ASP A 4 2.55 -19.97 12.76
N SER A 5 3.47 -19.00 12.89
CA SER A 5 3.69 -18.25 14.13
C SER A 5 2.56 -17.27 14.47
N VAL A 6 1.70 -16.94 13.50
CA VAL A 6 0.61 -15.97 13.64
C VAL A 6 -0.75 -16.50 13.18
N ALA A 7 -0.77 -17.58 12.38
CA ALA A 7 -1.96 -18.22 11.85
C ALA A 7 -2.39 -19.46 12.67
N GLY A 8 -3.53 -20.07 12.31
CA GLY A 8 -4.00 -21.32 12.92
C GLY A 8 -4.19 -21.20 14.44
N GLU A 9 -3.65 -22.16 15.20
CA GLU A 9 -3.68 -22.16 16.67
C GLU A 9 -3.07 -20.90 17.31
N ASN A 10 -2.21 -20.18 16.59
CA ASN A 10 -1.56 -18.96 17.06
C ASN A 10 -2.35 -17.68 16.75
N SER A 11 -3.46 -17.78 16.02
CA SER A 11 -4.30 -16.64 15.65
C SER A 11 -4.79 -15.86 16.87
N VAL A 12 -4.75 -14.53 16.75
CA VAL A 12 -5.29 -13.60 17.77
C VAL A 12 -6.80 -13.81 17.98
N TYR A 13 -7.52 -14.21 16.93
CA TYR A 13 -8.97 -14.38 16.94
C TYR A 13 -9.46 -15.58 17.75
N ARG A 14 -8.57 -16.51 18.14
CA ARG A 14 -8.90 -17.63 19.03
C ARG A 14 -8.99 -17.23 20.50
N SER A 15 -8.61 -16.00 20.87
CA SER A 15 -8.52 -15.56 22.26
C SER A 15 -9.24 -14.23 22.50
N GLU A 16 -10.20 -14.25 23.43
CA GLU A 16 -10.87 -13.04 23.91
C GLU A 16 -9.88 -12.04 24.52
N GLU A 17 -8.91 -12.52 25.31
CA GLU A 17 -7.89 -11.70 25.95
C GLU A 17 -7.01 -10.99 24.91
N LYS A 18 -6.53 -11.73 23.90
CA LYS A 18 -5.70 -11.13 22.84
C LYS A 18 -6.49 -10.15 21.98
N LEU A 19 -7.77 -10.42 21.68
CA LEU A 19 -8.62 -9.45 20.98
C LEU A 19 -8.82 -8.18 21.81
N LYS A 20 -9.00 -8.32 23.13
CA LYS A 20 -9.10 -7.18 24.04
C LYS A 20 -7.80 -6.39 24.11
N GLU A 21 -6.64 -7.02 24.03
CA GLU A 21 -5.35 -6.34 23.92
C GLU A 21 -5.23 -5.58 22.60
N LEU A 22 -5.62 -6.21 21.48
CA LEU A 22 -5.51 -5.65 20.14
C LEU A 22 -6.46 -4.46 19.89
N PHE A 23 -7.71 -4.57 20.33
CA PHE A 23 -8.75 -3.56 20.09
C PHE A 23 -9.02 -2.66 21.30
N GLY A 24 -8.54 -3.00 22.50
CA GLY A 24 -8.95 -2.36 23.77
C GLY A 24 -10.32 -2.81 24.28
N PHE A 25 -11.08 -3.57 23.48
CA PHE A 25 -12.36 -4.20 23.80
C PHE A 25 -12.46 -5.53 23.05
N VAL A 26 -13.45 -6.36 23.37
CA VAL A 26 -13.72 -7.60 22.62
C VAL A 26 -14.77 -7.29 21.55
N PRO A 27 -14.42 -7.28 20.26
CA PRO A 27 -15.41 -7.00 19.23
C PRO A 27 -16.50 -8.08 19.17
N THR A 28 -17.72 -7.66 18.85
CA THR A 28 -18.88 -8.54 18.89
C THR A 28 -18.71 -9.71 17.92
N LYS A 29 -18.99 -10.94 18.36
CA LYS A 29 -18.91 -12.17 17.53
C LYS A 29 -17.59 -12.37 16.78
N THR A 30 -16.50 -11.83 17.29
CA THR A 30 -15.18 -11.89 16.63
C THR A 30 -14.28 -12.99 17.17
N VAL A 31 -14.52 -13.48 18.40
CA VAL A 31 -13.83 -14.65 18.92
C VAL A 31 -14.23 -15.89 18.12
N ASN A 32 -13.25 -16.54 17.50
CA ASN A 32 -13.43 -17.73 16.69
C ASN A 32 -12.38 -18.79 17.10
N PRO A 33 -12.75 -19.80 17.91
CA PRO A 33 -11.84 -20.86 18.34
C PRO A 33 -11.20 -21.65 17.21
N ASP A 34 -11.81 -21.64 16.01
CA ASP A 34 -11.37 -22.36 14.82
C ASP A 34 -10.70 -21.44 13.78
N ALA A 35 -10.30 -20.22 14.17
CA ALA A 35 -9.68 -19.26 13.24
C ALA A 35 -8.36 -19.79 12.67
N GLU A 36 -8.30 -19.97 11.36
CA GLU A 36 -7.07 -20.28 10.63
C GLU A 36 -6.35 -19.00 10.15
N TYR A 37 -7.11 -17.92 9.95
CA TYR A 37 -6.60 -16.61 9.56
C TYR A 37 -5.88 -15.89 10.70
N PHE A 38 -4.98 -14.99 10.35
CA PHE A 38 -4.32 -14.07 11.28
C PHE A 38 -4.90 -12.64 11.16
N ASP A 39 -4.45 -11.71 12.00
CA ASP A 39 -4.86 -10.30 11.88
C ASP A 39 -3.85 -9.52 11.05
N GLN A 40 -4.30 -8.51 10.33
CA GLN A 40 -3.40 -7.65 9.55
C GLN A 40 -2.24 -7.04 10.36
N THR A 41 -2.39 -6.78 11.66
CA THR A 41 -1.29 -6.32 12.53
C THR A 41 -0.17 -7.34 12.66
N ASP A 42 -0.41 -8.61 12.35
CA ASP A 42 0.63 -9.63 12.31
C ASP A 42 1.61 -9.42 11.13
N VAL A 43 1.24 -8.67 10.08
CA VAL A 43 2.19 -8.26 9.02
C VAL A 43 3.32 -7.40 9.61
N TYR A 44 3.02 -6.50 10.55
CA TYR A 44 4.03 -5.77 11.31
C TYR A 44 4.93 -6.72 12.12
N ARG A 45 4.31 -7.68 12.83
CA ARG A 45 5.03 -8.66 13.66
C ARG A 45 5.94 -9.55 12.81
N LEU A 46 5.51 -9.99 11.63
CA LEU A 46 6.31 -10.79 10.71
C LEU A 46 7.55 -10.02 10.22
N GLN A 47 7.41 -8.73 9.89
CA GLN A 47 8.56 -7.88 9.55
C GLN A 47 9.55 -7.78 10.70
N LYS A 48 9.08 -7.56 11.94
CA LYS A 48 9.97 -7.57 13.11
C LYS A 48 10.68 -8.91 13.30
N LEU A 49 9.95 -10.02 13.20
CA LEU A 49 10.53 -11.36 13.31
C LEU A 49 11.58 -11.63 12.22
N ALA A 50 11.41 -11.05 11.03
CA ALA A 50 12.42 -11.13 9.98
C ALA A 50 13.71 -10.41 10.39
N VAL A 51 13.60 -9.17 10.87
CA VAL A 51 14.73 -8.38 11.39
C VAL A 51 15.42 -9.09 12.57
N GLU A 52 14.64 -9.56 13.55
CA GLU A 52 15.13 -10.31 14.72
C GLU A 52 15.82 -11.63 14.33
N SER A 53 15.45 -12.22 13.19
CA SER A 53 16.12 -13.41 12.62
C SER A 53 17.41 -13.11 11.85
N GLY A 54 17.84 -11.84 11.82
CA GLY A 54 19.08 -11.39 11.17
C GLY A 54 18.93 -11.04 9.69
N LYS A 55 17.71 -10.94 9.16
CA LYS A 55 17.49 -10.40 7.80
C LYS A 55 17.93 -8.94 7.75
N LYS A 56 18.57 -8.56 6.66
CA LYS A 56 19.09 -7.19 6.44
C LYS A 56 18.31 -6.42 5.39
N ARG A 57 17.48 -7.11 4.61
CA ARG A 57 16.67 -6.55 3.53
C ARG A 57 15.24 -6.97 3.74
N ILE A 58 14.36 -6.01 4.03
CA ILE A 58 12.93 -6.28 4.23
C ILE A 58 12.15 -5.58 3.12
N ILE A 59 11.33 -6.33 2.40
CA ILE A 59 10.45 -5.81 1.36
C ILE A 59 9.00 -6.09 1.77
N LEU A 60 8.20 -5.05 1.90
CA LEU A 60 6.75 -5.13 2.06
C LEU A 60 6.09 -4.76 0.73
N PHE A 61 5.58 -5.76 0.02
CA PHE A 61 4.91 -5.58 -1.27
C PHE A 61 3.39 -5.61 -1.05
N ILE A 62 2.70 -4.52 -1.35
CA ILE A 62 1.27 -4.34 -1.09
C ILE A 62 0.53 -4.15 -2.41
N TYR A 63 -0.60 -4.84 -2.55
CA TYR A 63 -1.63 -4.49 -3.52
C TYR A 63 -2.77 -3.79 -2.77
N ASP A 64 -3.00 -2.50 -3.03
CA ASP A 64 -4.11 -1.76 -2.42
C ASP A 64 -5.43 -2.25 -3.04
N GLY A 65 -6.38 -2.69 -2.21
CA GLY A 65 -7.70 -3.11 -2.68
C GLY A 65 -7.75 -4.44 -3.45
N MET A 66 -6.73 -5.30 -3.32
CA MET A 66 -6.73 -6.62 -3.95
C MET A 66 -7.29 -7.69 -3.00
N ASP A 67 -8.27 -8.46 -3.49
CA ASP A 67 -8.83 -9.61 -2.78
C ASP A 67 -8.61 -10.92 -3.56
N TRP A 68 -9.25 -11.99 -3.07
CA TRP A 68 -9.27 -13.28 -3.77
C TRP A 68 -9.84 -13.17 -5.18
N GLN A 69 -10.96 -12.48 -5.36
CA GLN A 69 -11.69 -12.42 -6.63
C GLN A 69 -10.93 -11.61 -7.67
N THR A 70 -10.31 -10.50 -7.28
CA THR A 70 -9.42 -9.69 -8.11
C THR A 70 -8.16 -10.49 -8.51
N THR A 71 -7.56 -11.20 -7.56
CA THR A 71 -6.41 -12.10 -7.84
C THR A 71 -6.80 -13.19 -8.84
N TRP A 72 -7.98 -13.79 -8.65
CA TRP A 72 -8.50 -14.86 -9.48
C TRP A 72 -8.84 -14.36 -10.90
N ALA A 73 -9.47 -13.19 -11.02
CA ALA A 73 -9.75 -12.55 -12.30
C ALA A 73 -8.48 -12.35 -13.13
N ALA A 74 -7.42 -11.80 -12.52
CA ALA A 74 -6.15 -11.56 -13.19
C ALA A 74 -5.44 -12.87 -13.56
N ALA A 75 -5.47 -13.87 -12.68
CA ALA A 75 -4.92 -15.19 -12.97
C ALA A 75 -5.63 -15.89 -14.15
N ILE A 76 -6.97 -15.83 -14.20
CA ILE A 76 -7.76 -16.40 -15.29
C ILE A 76 -7.45 -15.68 -16.60
N ASN A 77 -7.43 -14.34 -16.58
CA ASN A 77 -7.14 -13.55 -17.77
C ASN A 77 -5.75 -13.84 -18.34
N LYS A 78 -4.74 -13.94 -17.47
CA LYS A 78 -3.35 -14.22 -17.86
C LYS A 78 -3.16 -15.63 -18.43
N THR A 79 -3.86 -16.62 -17.88
CA THR A 79 -3.69 -18.04 -18.26
C THR A 79 -4.66 -18.50 -19.35
N GLY A 80 -5.81 -17.83 -19.51
CA GLY A 80 -6.89 -18.26 -20.38
C GLY A 80 -7.60 -19.53 -19.89
N GLU A 81 -7.55 -19.82 -18.58
CA GLU A 81 -8.23 -20.95 -17.95
C GLU A 81 -8.55 -20.71 -16.46
N VAL A 82 -9.54 -21.43 -15.94
CA VAL A 82 -9.89 -21.43 -14.51
C VAL A 82 -9.10 -22.54 -13.81
N ALA A 83 -7.84 -22.28 -13.47
CA ALA A 83 -6.91 -23.29 -12.94
C ALA A 83 -7.16 -23.69 -11.47
N TYR A 84 -7.85 -22.85 -10.69
CA TYR A 84 -8.11 -23.07 -9.26
C TYR A 84 -9.42 -22.40 -8.82
N ARG A 85 -9.95 -22.80 -7.65
CA ARG A 85 -11.16 -22.23 -7.03
C ARG A 85 -11.01 -21.85 -5.56
N GLU A 86 -9.94 -22.28 -4.91
CA GLU A 86 -9.61 -21.97 -3.53
C GLU A 86 -8.09 -22.04 -3.27
N GLY A 87 -7.62 -21.50 -2.15
CA GLY A 87 -6.23 -21.68 -1.69
C GLY A 87 -5.20 -20.81 -2.40
N ARG A 88 -4.02 -21.35 -2.71
CA ARG A 88 -2.99 -20.66 -3.49
C ARG A 88 -3.11 -21.09 -4.94
N GLY A 89 -3.45 -20.16 -5.83
CA GLY A 89 -3.60 -20.41 -7.26
C GLY A 89 -2.27 -20.57 -8.02
N THR A 90 -2.33 -20.62 -9.36
CA THR A 90 -1.16 -20.82 -10.23
C THR A 90 -1.17 -19.96 -11.51
N GLY A 91 -1.78 -18.76 -11.47
CA GLY A 91 -1.82 -17.90 -12.66
C GLY A 91 -0.78 -16.79 -12.65
N LEU A 92 -0.48 -16.24 -11.49
CA LEU A 92 0.39 -15.08 -11.32
C LEU A 92 1.76 -15.51 -10.81
N HIS A 93 2.81 -14.77 -11.16
CA HIS A 93 4.19 -15.11 -10.76
C HIS A 93 4.32 -15.18 -9.24
N PHE A 94 3.66 -14.29 -8.48
CA PHE A 94 3.68 -14.37 -7.01
C PHE A 94 2.97 -15.61 -6.44
N GLN A 95 1.99 -16.16 -7.15
CA GLN A 95 1.34 -17.41 -6.76
C GLN A 95 2.27 -18.61 -7.04
N ASP A 96 3.00 -18.57 -8.15
CA ASP A 96 3.84 -19.68 -8.60
C ASP A 96 5.31 -19.59 -8.24
N TYR A 97 5.72 -18.57 -7.52
CA TYR A 97 7.13 -18.42 -7.18
C TYR A 97 7.65 -19.62 -6.37
N ARG A 98 8.73 -20.23 -6.85
CA ARG A 98 9.43 -21.39 -6.23
C ARG A 98 10.93 -21.18 -6.05
N GLY A 99 11.44 -19.94 -6.19
CA GLY A 99 12.87 -19.64 -6.01
C GLY A 99 13.35 -19.80 -4.56
N THR A 100 12.42 -19.76 -3.60
CA THR A 100 12.70 -19.94 -2.16
C THR A 100 11.55 -20.65 -1.46
N THR A 101 11.72 -20.91 -0.16
CA THR A 101 10.63 -21.38 0.70
C THR A 101 9.59 -20.28 0.82
N THR A 102 8.35 -20.57 0.43
CA THR A 102 7.24 -19.62 0.50
C THR A 102 6.13 -20.17 1.37
N ASP A 103 5.57 -19.32 2.23
CA ASP A 103 4.35 -19.59 2.99
C ASP A 103 3.19 -18.83 2.35
N PHE A 104 1.97 -19.32 2.56
CA PHE A 104 0.74 -18.68 2.08
C PHE A 104 -0.34 -18.76 3.16
N GLY A 105 -1.09 -17.69 3.33
CA GLY A 105 -2.16 -17.58 4.30
C GLY A 105 -3.08 -16.42 3.95
N TYR A 106 -4.09 -16.23 4.78
CA TYR A 106 -5.06 -15.15 4.66
C TYR A 106 -5.29 -14.52 6.02
N PHE A 107 -5.70 -13.26 6.01
CA PHE A 107 -5.88 -12.46 7.20
C PHE A 107 -7.20 -11.74 7.17
N VAL A 108 -7.61 -11.31 8.36
CA VAL A 108 -8.73 -10.40 8.53
C VAL A 108 -8.21 -8.98 8.62
N THR A 109 -8.92 -8.08 7.96
CA THR A 109 -8.68 -6.64 8.05
C THR A 109 -9.90 -5.92 8.59
N SER A 110 -9.68 -5.01 9.51
CA SER A 110 -10.71 -4.23 10.20
C SER A 110 -10.02 -3.08 10.94
N PRO A 111 -10.62 -1.87 10.98
CA PRO A 111 -10.11 -0.78 11.79
C PRO A 111 -10.44 -1.03 13.26
N HIS A 112 -9.98 -0.17 14.16
CA HIS A 112 -10.50 -0.09 15.53
C HIS A 112 -11.97 0.36 15.53
N ASN A 113 -12.29 1.37 14.72
CA ASN A 113 -13.64 1.92 14.54
C ASN A 113 -13.71 2.80 13.28
N ASP A 114 -14.92 3.21 12.90
CA ASP A 114 -15.16 4.29 11.94
C ASP A 114 -15.75 5.53 12.63
N GLY A 115 -15.91 6.64 11.92
CA GLY A 115 -16.67 7.82 12.36
C GLY A 115 -15.94 8.76 13.33
N THR A 116 -14.61 8.69 13.42
CA THR A 116 -13.80 9.57 14.28
C THR A 116 -13.64 10.97 13.68
N ASP A 117 -13.94 11.99 14.50
CA ASP A 117 -13.75 13.38 14.12
C ASP A 117 -12.39 13.91 14.56
N VAL A 118 -11.74 14.66 13.66
CA VAL A 118 -10.39 15.19 13.86
C VAL A 118 -10.30 16.66 13.52
N ASN A 119 -9.29 17.33 14.08
CA ASN A 119 -8.87 18.66 13.70
C ASN A 119 -7.49 18.60 13.07
N VAL A 120 -7.46 18.58 11.73
CA VAL A 120 -6.25 18.47 10.92
C VAL A 120 -5.27 19.63 11.21
N ASN A 121 -5.76 20.86 11.43
CA ASN A 121 -4.88 22.01 11.74
C ASN A 121 -4.12 21.88 13.05
N ARG A 122 -4.67 21.12 14.00
CA ARG A 122 -4.09 20.91 15.32
C ARG A 122 -3.48 19.52 15.47
N GLN A 123 -3.68 18.65 14.48
CA GLN A 123 -3.32 17.24 14.49
C GLN A 123 -3.80 16.53 15.78
N ILE A 124 -5.10 16.70 16.09
CA ILE A 124 -5.74 16.04 17.24
C ILE A 124 -7.05 15.37 16.84
N VAL A 125 -7.39 14.28 17.54
CA VAL A 125 -8.75 13.75 17.58
C VAL A 125 -9.63 14.67 18.44
N THR A 126 -10.77 15.09 17.92
CA THR A 126 -11.75 15.92 18.64
C THR A 126 -12.90 15.11 19.21
N SER A 127 -13.27 14.02 18.54
CA SER A 127 -14.24 13.04 19.03
C SER A 127 -13.75 11.64 18.64
N PRO A 128 -13.16 10.87 19.57
CA PRO A 128 -12.73 9.51 19.29
C PRO A 128 -13.94 8.60 19.09
N GLY A 129 -13.79 7.61 18.21
CA GLY A 129 -14.87 6.66 17.94
C GLY A 129 -15.95 7.18 16.98
N GLY A 130 -16.87 6.28 16.66
CA GLY A 130 -18.15 6.52 15.98
C GLY A 130 -19.09 5.36 16.37
N ASP A 131 -20.28 5.30 15.77
CA ASP A 131 -21.30 4.29 16.16
C ASP A 131 -20.96 2.86 15.72
N THR A 132 -19.94 2.68 14.88
CA THR A 132 -19.58 1.39 14.27
C THR A 132 -18.16 0.96 14.68
N PRO A 133 -18.01 0.01 15.63
CA PRO A 133 -16.70 -0.54 15.99
C PRO A 133 -16.16 -1.45 14.88
N GLY A 134 -14.86 -1.69 14.91
CA GLY A 134 -14.23 -2.78 14.16
C GLY A 134 -14.64 -4.16 14.68
N GLY A 135 -14.12 -5.19 14.02
CA GLY A 135 -14.41 -6.60 14.29
C GLY A 135 -14.57 -7.41 13.01
N TYR A 136 -14.73 -8.72 13.18
CA TYR A 136 -14.98 -9.64 12.09
C TYR A 136 -15.86 -10.79 12.55
N ASP A 137 -17.09 -10.88 12.02
CA ASP A 137 -17.98 -12.00 12.28
C ASP A 137 -17.79 -13.07 11.17
N PRO A 138 -17.07 -14.17 11.43
CA PRO A 138 -16.83 -15.21 10.43
C PRO A 138 -18.12 -15.97 10.04
N VAL A 139 -19.19 -15.89 10.83
CA VAL A 139 -20.47 -16.53 10.48
C VAL A 139 -21.19 -15.74 9.39
N GLU A 140 -21.08 -14.40 9.41
CA GLU A 140 -21.71 -13.53 8.42
C GLU A 140 -20.81 -13.30 7.21
N ALA A 141 -19.51 -13.12 7.43
CA ALA A 141 -18.52 -12.81 6.39
C ALA A 141 -18.04 -14.04 5.60
N GLY A 142 -18.16 -15.24 6.17
CA GLY A 142 -17.42 -16.43 5.74
C GLY A 142 -16.13 -16.60 6.54
N ASP A 143 -15.54 -17.80 6.49
CA ASP A 143 -14.31 -18.15 7.23
C ASP A 143 -13.03 -17.94 6.39
N LYS A 144 -13.18 -17.85 5.07
CA LYS A 144 -12.08 -17.79 4.08
C LYS A 144 -12.38 -16.75 3.00
N PRO A 145 -11.36 -16.18 2.34
CA PRO A 145 -11.55 -15.20 1.27
C PRO A 145 -12.36 -15.69 0.05
N TRP A 146 -12.38 -17.00 -0.21
CA TRP A 146 -13.15 -17.61 -1.30
C TRP A 146 -14.53 -18.12 -0.87
N SER A 147 -14.87 -18.03 0.42
CA SER A 147 -16.19 -18.38 0.91
C SER A 147 -17.19 -17.29 0.50
N ILE A 148 -18.39 -17.70 0.08
CA ILE A 148 -19.48 -16.75 -0.17
C ILE A 148 -19.99 -16.26 1.19
N PRO A 149 -20.05 -14.94 1.44
CA PRO A 149 -20.57 -14.41 2.70
C PRO A 149 -22.03 -14.81 2.88
N LYS A 150 -22.40 -15.18 4.10
CA LYS A 150 -23.78 -15.53 4.44
C LYS A 150 -24.69 -14.31 4.40
N ASP A 151 -24.16 -13.16 4.82
CA ASP A 151 -24.80 -11.86 4.68
C ASP A 151 -24.02 -11.01 3.68
N ALA A 152 -24.55 -10.89 2.46
CA ALA A 152 -23.98 -10.11 1.37
C ALA A 152 -23.83 -8.62 1.68
N ASP A 153 -24.55 -8.09 2.68
CA ASP A 153 -24.46 -6.69 3.10
C ASP A 153 -23.42 -6.48 4.22
N TYR A 154 -22.96 -7.55 4.89
CA TYR A 154 -21.98 -7.47 5.97
C TYR A 154 -20.62 -6.88 5.51
N PRO A 155 -19.99 -7.33 4.41
CA PRO A 155 -18.68 -6.82 3.99
C PRO A 155 -18.65 -5.31 3.70
N ILE A 156 -19.81 -4.70 3.46
CA ILE A 156 -19.96 -3.27 3.19
C ILE A 156 -20.55 -2.50 4.39
N ALA A 157 -20.36 -3.04 5.61
CA ALA A 157 -20.83 -2.49 6.88
C ALA A 157 -22.35 -2.26 6.95
N LYS A 158 -23.14 -3.11 6.29
CA LYS A 158 -24.61 -3.04 6.26
C LYS A 158 -25.28 -4.35 6.69
N GLY A 159 -24.53 -5.21 7.38
CA GLY A 159 -25.03 -6.51 7.84
C GLY A 159 -26.29 -6.39 8.71
N LYS A 160 -27.19 -7.35 8.58
CA LYS A 160 -28.49 -7.35 9.27
C LYS A 160 -28.38 -7.74 10.73
N ASN A 161 -27.50 -8.70 11.03
CA ASN A 161 -27.36 -9.29 12.37
C ASN A 161 -26.19 -8.69 13.14
N THR A 162 -25.16 -8.22 12.45
CA THR A 162 -23.92 -7.70 13.03
C THR A 162 -23.36 -6.66 12.08
N VAL A 163 -22.91 -5.54 12.66
CA VAL A 163 -22.36 -4.41 11.91
C VAL A 163 -20.99 -4.12 12.47
N HIS A 164 -19.97 -4.30 11.63
CA HIS A 164 -18.62 -3.83 11.89
C HIS A 164 -18.21 -2.86 10.80
N ALA A 165 -17.27 -1.98 11.13
CA ALA A 165 -16.65 -1.10 10.15
C ALA A 165 -15.78 -1.94 9.19
N PHE A 166 -15.90 -1.67 7.89
CA PHE A 166 -14.89 -2.10 6.93
C PHE A 166 -13.72 -1.12 6.97
N THR A 167 -12.50 -1.63 6.78
CA THR A 167 -11.30 -0.79 6.85
C THR A 167 -11.16 0.10 5.62
N ASP A 168 -10.50 1.23 5.77
CA ASP A 168 -9.89 1.95 4.67
C ASP A 168 -8.38 1.63 4.56
N SER A 169 -7.74 2.06 3.47
CA SER A 169 -6.30 1.85 3.25
C SER A 169 -5.39 2.47 4.32
N SER A 170 -5.88 3.48 5.05
CA SER A 170 -5.10 4.18 6.06
C SER A 170 -4.99 3.38 7.35
N ALA A 171 -6.13 2.89 7.86
CA ALA A 171 -6.17 2.05 9.05
C ALA A 171 -5.49 0.69 8.80
N SER A 172 -5.65 0.14 7.60
CA SER A 172 -5.03 -1.13 7.23
C SER A 172 -3.52 -1.02 7.08
N ALA A 173 -3.03 0.00 6.36
CA ALA A 173 -1.59 0.25 6.23
C ALA A 173 -0.96 0.56 7.59
N THR A 174 -1.61 1.37 8.44
CA THR A 174 -1.18 1.59 9.83
C THR A 174 -1.11 0.28 10.62
N SER A 175 -2.04 -0.65 10.42
CA SER A 175 -1.96 -1.98 11.07
C SER A 175 -0.71 -2.73 10.61
N MET A 176 -0.39 -2.71 9.31
CA MET A 176 0.77 -3.41 8.74
C MET A 176 2.12 -2.77 9.09
N THR A 177 2.17 -1.45 9.33
CA THR A 177 3.42 -0.71 9.55
C THR A 177 3.64 -0.32 11.01
N SER A 178 2.59 -0.20 11.82
CA SER A 178 2.66 0.20 13.23
C SER A 178 2.14 -0.86 14.21
N GLY A 179 1.53 -1.95 13.73
CA GLY A 179 1.15 -3.09 14.57
C GLY A 179 0.01 -2.82 15.54
N ILE A 180 -0.86 -1.84 15.23
CA ILE A 180 -2.00 -1.46 16.06
C ILE A 180 -3.28 -1.34 15.22
N LYS A 181 -4.43 -1.49 15.87
CA LYS A 181 -5.72 -1.05 15.30
C LYS A 181 -5.91 0.44 15.54
N THR A 182 -6.38 1.15 14.51
CA THR A 182 -6.71 2.58 14.57
C THR A 182 -7.99 2.88 13.81
N TYR A 183 -8.50 4.11 13.87
CA TYR A 183 -9.72 4.50 13.17
C TYR A 183 -9.47 4.68 11.66
N ASN A 184 -10.51 4.51 10.84
CA ASN A 184 -10.44 4.80 9.40
C ASN A 184 -9.99 6.25 9.17
N ASN A 185 -9.13 6.48 8.18
CA ASN A 185 -8.42 7.72 7.86
C ASN A 185 -7.17 8.04 8.71
N ALA A 186 -6.86 7.29 9.77
CA ALA A 186 -5.69 7.58 10.59
C ALA A 186 -4.38 7.12 9.91
N VAL A 187 -3.32 7.93 9.96
CA VAL A 187 -1.99 7.58 9.46
C VAL A 187 -1.04 7.46 10.65
N ASN A 188 -0.71 6.23 11.04
CA ASN A 188 0.19 5.90 12.16
C ASN A 188 -0.10 6.62 13.48
N VAL A 189 -1.35 6.95 13.76
CA VAL A 189 -1.76 7.39 15.09
C VAL A 189 -2.66 6.34 15.71
N ASP A 190 -2.68 6.25 17.04
CA ASP A 190 -3.62 5.38 17.72
C ASP A 190 -5.06 5.92 17.66
N PHE A 191 -6.02 5.18 18.22
CA PHE A 191 -7.43 5.56 18.16
C PHE A 191 -7.77 6.90 18.87
N MET A 192 -6.81 7.46 19.63
CA MET A 192 -6.91 8.75 20.31
C MET A 192 -6.10 9.86 19.59
N GLY A 193 -5.49 9.56 18.44
CA GLY A 193 -4.70 10.51 17.66
C GLY A 193 -3.27 10.70 18.19
N ARG A 194 -2.78 9.82 19.07
CA ARG A 194 -1.40 9.88 19.58
C ARG A 194 -0.45 9.22 18.60
N GLU A 195 0.73 9.79 18.43
CA GLU A 195 1.77 9.27 17.54
C GLU A 195 2.11 7.81 17.86
N VAL A 196 2.18 6.98 16.81
CA VAL A 196 2.75 5.64 16.85
C VAL A 196 3.89 5.59 15.85
N LEU A 197 5.03 5.06 16.27
CA LEU A 197 6.23 5.02 15.45
C LEU A 197 6.15 3.81 14.48
N PRO A 198 6.00 4.01 13.16
CA PRO A 198 5.95 2.90 12.21
C PRO A 198 7.31 2.22 12.09
N ILE A 199 7.31 0.96 11.67
CA ILE A 199 8.50 0.11 11.56
C ILE A 199 9.61 0.74 10.72
N ALA A 200 9.28 1.46 9.65
CA ALA A 200 10.29 2.12 8.83
C ALA A 200 11.06 3.18 9.63
N ARG A 201 10.39 4.00 10.46
CA ARG A 201 11.06 4.96 11.34
C ARG A 201 11.77 4.29 12.51
N GLN A 202 11.26 3.17 13.04
CA GLN A 202 11.97 2.37 14.04
C GLN A 202 13.31 1.89 13.47
N LEU A 203 13.29 1.26 12.29
CA LEU A 203 14.48 0.75 11.62
C LEU A 203 15.44 1.88 11.18
N GLN A 204 14.91 3.02 10.74
CA GLN A 204 15.75 4.17 10.40
C GLN A 204 16.53 4.70 11.61
N ASN A 205 15.91 4.70 12.81
CA ASN A 205 16.61 5.05 14.05
C ASN A 205 17.72 4.04 14.39
N ASP A 206 17.59 2.80 13.94
CA ASP A 206 18.59 1.74 14.06
C ASP A 206 19.62 1.73 12.91
N GLY A 207 19.60 2.75 12.04
CA GLY A 207 20.56 2.94 10.95
C GLY A 207 20.20 2.25 9.63
N TRP A 208 18.95 1.81 9.45
CA TRP A 208 18.48 1.25 8.18
C TRP A 208 18.16 2.34 7.16
N HIS A 209 18.40 2.05 5.89
CA HIS A 209 17.91 2.88 4.79
C HIS A 209 16.46 2.55 4.44
N ILE A 210 15.65 3.57 4.18
CA ILE A 210 14.20 3.44 4.00
C ILE A 210 13.77 3.83 2.58
N GLY A 211 13.07 2.93 1.90
CA GLY A 211 12.46 3.18 0.59
C GLY A 211 10.95 3.02 0.58
N VAL A 212 10.26 3.85 -0.21
CA VAL A 212 8.84 3.73 -0.50
C VAL A 212 8.60 3.94 -2.00
N VAL A 213 7.88 3.00 -2.61
CA VAL A 213 7.50 3.03 -4.04
C VAL A 213 5.99 2.82 -4.17
N THR A 214 5.32 3.61 -5.00
CA THR A 214 3.86 3.48 -5.23
C THR A 214 3.45 3.89 -6.65
N SER A 215 2.42 3.25 -7.22
CA SER A 215 1.79 3.67 -8.48
C SER A 215 0.79 4.84 -8.35
N VAL A 216 0.43 5.22 -7.12
CA VAL A 216 -0.51 6.32 -6.80
C VAL A 216 0.26 7.50 -6.14
N PRO A 217 -0.37 8.61 -5.72
CA PRO A 217 0.36 9.72 -5.11
C PRO A 217 1.27 9.29 -3.96
N ILE A 218 2.49 9.82 -3.91
CA ILE A 218 3.51 9.50 -2.88
C ILE A 218 3.04 9.61 -1.43
N CYS A 219 2.03 10.44 -1.17
CA CYS A 219 1.43 10.67 0.15
C CYS A 219 0.02 10.08 0.30
N HIS A 220 -0.37 9.19 -0.61
CA HIS A 220 -1.58 8.38 -0.42
C HIS A 220 -1.46 7.54 0.87
N ALA A 221 -2.56 6.95 1.31
CA ALA A 221 -2.66 6.39 2.65
C ALA A 221 -1.64 5.27 2.94
N THR A 222 -1.45 4.34 2.02
CA THR A 222 -0.49 3.24 2.16
C THR A 222 0.97 3.73 2.23
N PRO A 223 1.49 4.51 1.25
CA PRO A 223 2.86 5.01 1.31
C PRO A 223 3.05 6.04 2.43
N GLY A 224 2.02 6.83 2.75
CA GLY A 224 2.01 7.72 3.91
C GLY A 224 2.17 6.95 5.22
N SER A 225 1.42 5.85 5.39
CA SER A 225 1.51 4.99 6.57
C SER A 225 2.80 4.17 6.65
N ALA A 226 3.61 4.12 5.60
CA ALA A 226 4.96 3.58 5.69
C ALA A 226 5.83 4.38 6.67
N TYR A 227 5.63 5.70 6.78
CA TYR A 227 6.59 6.59 7.43
C TYR A 227 5.97 7.74 8.24
N ALA A 228 4.99 8.46 7.69
CA ALA A 228 4.45 9.69 8.23
C ALA A 228 3.48 9.47 9.40
N ASN A 229 3.10 10.55 10.09
CA ASN A 229 1.97 10.53 11.03
C ASN A 229 1.02 11.68 10.72
N ASN A 230 -0.27 11.36 10.69
CA ASN A 230 -1.31 12.36 10.51
C ASN A 230 -2.63 11.85 11.07
N VAL A 231 -3.43 12.74 11.66
CA VAL A 231 -4.76 12.36 12.12
C VAL A 231 -5.75 12.12 10.98
N HIS A 232 -5.41 12.51 9.74
CA HIS A 232 -6.24 12.29 8.56
C HIS A 232 -5.43 12.04 7.27
N ARG A 233 -5.74 10.94 6.56
CA ARG A 233 -5.13 10.52 5.28
C ARG A 233 -5.20 11.52 4.13
N TYR A 234 -6.04 12.54 4.23
CA TYR A 234 -6.22 13.52 3.15
C TYR A 234 -5.36 14.75 3.33
N ASP A 235 -4.58 14.85 4.41
CA ASP A 235 -3.64 15.95 4.68
C ASP A 235 -2.34 15.79 3.87
N TYR A 236 -2.49 15.65 2.56
CA TYR A 236 -1.47 15.15 1.65
C TYR A 236 -0.15 15.93 1.68
N GLN A 237 -0.18 17.26 1.70
CA GLN A 237 1.03 18.08 1.73
C GLN A 237 1.81 17.88 3.03
N ASP A 238 1.15 17.75 4.18
CA ASP A 238 1.85 17.48 5.45
C ASP A 238 2.36 16.04 5.53
N ILE A 239 1.62 15.07 5.00
CA ILE A 239 2.10 13.68 4.88
C ILE A 239 3.34 13.63 3.98
N THR A 240 3.34 14.34 2.86
CA THR A 240 4.53 14.46 1.98
C THR A 240 5.71 15.08 2.71
N ARG A 241 5.50 16.15 3.49
CA ARG A 241 6.58 16.81 4.25
C ARG A 241 7.27 15.85 5.21
N ASP A 242 6.51 15.02 5.92
CA ASP A 242 7.07 13.94 6.74
C ASP A 242 7.92 12.96 5.91
N LEU A 243 7.39 12.50 4.77
CA LEU A 243 8.05 11.55 3.87
C LEU A 243 9.37 12.07 3.29
N ILE A 244 9.49 13.38 3.05
CA ILE A 244 10.69 14.00 2.42
C ILE A 244 11.58 14.78 3.41
N GLY A 245 11.25 14.76 4.69
CA GLY A 245 12.04 15.40 5.75
C GLY A 245 11.98 16.92 5.76
N VAL A 246 10.79 17.47 5.48
CA VAL A 246 10.44 18.89 5.62
C VAL A 246 9.49 19.03 6.82
N PRO A 247 9.47 20.15 7.57
CA PRO A 247 8.56 20.32 8.70
C PRO A 247 7.08 20.22 8.31
N SER A 248 6.35 19.27 8.91
CA SER A 248 4.89 19.17 8.83
C SER A 248 4.23 19.79 10.06
N VAL A 249 2.90 19.90 10.08
CA VAL A 249 2.17 20.30 11.30
C VAL A 249 2.35 19.28 12.43
N PHE A 250 2.38 17.98 12.12
CA PHE A 250 2.57 16.92 13.12
C PHE A 250 4.01 16.91 13.65
N HIS A 251 4.98 17.11 12.76
CA HIS A 251 6.41 17.11 13.07
C HIS A 251 7.08 18.44 12.69
N PRO A 252 6.91 19.50 13.50
CA PRO A 252 7.48 20.83 13.20
C PRO A 252 9.01 20.85 13.22
N GLY A 253 9.66 19.83 13.81
CA GLY A 253 11.11 19.65 13.79
C GLY A 253 11.65 18.99 12.52
N ALA A 254 10.78 18.63 11.58
CA ALA A 254 11.02 17.71 10.48
C ALA A 254 11.44 16.30 10.92
N LEU A 255 11.06 15.32 10.13
CA LEU A 255 11.61 13.96 10.21
C LEU A 255 12.88 13.86 9.35
N PRO A 256 13.67 12.79 9.48
CA PRO A 256 14.77 12.55 8.55
C PRO A 256 14.30 12.48 7.09
N GLY A 257 13.12 11.93 6.81
CA GLY A 257 12.60 11.59 5.49
C GLY A 257 13.11 10.24 4.99
N CYS A 258 12.41 9.64 4.02
CA CYS A 258 12.80 8.40 3.35
C CYS A 258 14.10 8.60 2.55
N ASP A 259 14.93 7.57 2.43
CA ASP A 259 16.14 7.60 1.60
C ASP A 259 15.83 7.43 0.12
N VAL A 260 14.74 6.72 -0.19
CA VAL A 260 14.14 6.64 -1.52
C VAL A 260 12.62 6.85 -1.43
N LEU A 261 12.06 7.73 -2.25
CA LEU A 261 10.61 7.89 -2.40
C LEU A 261 10.28 8.09 -3.87
N ILE A 262 9.54 7.17 -4.47
CA ILE A 262 9.20 7.21 -5.90
C ILE A 262 7.72 6.90 -6.06
N GLY A 263 6.96 7.78 -6.72
CA GLY A 263 5.58 7.45 -7.03
C GLY A 263 4.84 8.49 -7.86
N GLY A 264 3.51 8.39 -7.79
CA GLY A 264 2.57 9.26 -8.46
C GLY A 264 2.44 10.66 -7.83
N GLY A 265 1.45 11.41 -8.32
CA GLY A 265 1.01 12.70 -7.81
C GLY A 265 1.32 13.87 -8.76
N TRP A 266 2.11 13.63 -9.80
CA TRP A 266 2.41 14.65 -10.80
C TRP A 266 1.15 15.01 -11.61
N GLY A 267 1.00 16.28 -11.99
CA GLY A 267 -0.01 16.73 -12.97
C GLY A 267 -1.20 17.49 -12.38
N ASP A 268 -1.56 17.21 -11.13
CA ASP A 268 -2.72 17.83 -10.49
C ASP A 268 -2.46 19.27 -10.07
N LYS A 269 -3.54 20.08 -10.09
CA LYS A 269 -3.59 21.42 -9.51
C LYS A 269 -4.93 21.70 -8.83
N LYS A 270 -4.87 22.30 -7.64
CA LYS A 270 -6.04 22.77 -6.89
C LYS A 270 -5.79 24.16 -6.29
N ASP A 271 -6.80 25.01 -6.40
CA ASP A 271 -6.79 26.34 -5.76
C ASP A 271 -7.08 26.25 -4.26
N LYS A 272 -7.79 25.21 -3.83
CA LYS A 272 -8.17 24.94 -2.45
C LYS A 272 -8.39 23.44 -2.24
N ASP A 273 -8.01 22.95 -1.06
CA ASP A 273 -8.37 21.61 -0.61
C ASP A 273 -8.77 21.67 0.88
N GLY A 274 -10.08 21.64 1.14
CA GLY A 274 -10.61 21.78 2.50
C GLY A 274 -10.28 20.62 3.44
N LYS A 275 -9.75 19.51 2.90
CA LYS A 275 -9.34 18.34 3.68
C LYS A 275 -7.92 18.49 4.26
N GLN A 276 -7.10 19.38 3.71
CA GLN A 276 -5.67 19.60 4.06
C GLN A 276 -5.45 20.74 5.07
N GLY A 277 -6.49 21.10 5.83
CA GLY A 277 -6.41 22.19 6.78
C GLY A 277 -6.17 23.58 6.13
N LYS A 278 -5.73 24.53 6.96
CA LYS A 278 -5.53 25.95 6.59
C LYS A 278 -4.15 26.23 6.01
N ASN A 279 -3.19 25.32 6.20
CA ASN A 279 -1.83 25.41 5.69
C ASN A 279 -1.68 24.81 4.28
N PHE A 280 -2.77 24.34 3.67
CA PHE A 280 -2.79 23.98 2.26
C PHE A 280 -2.26 25.11 1.39
N VAL A 281 -1.28 24.79 0.54
CA VAL A 281 -0.71 25.71 -0.44
C VAL A 281 -1.34 25.44 -1.80
N PRO A 282 -1.99 26.43 -2.44
CA PRO A 282 -2.53 26.28 -3.79
C PRO A 282 -1.47 25.84 -4.80
N GLY A 283 -1.85 24.96 -5.72
CA GLY A 283 -0.93 24.31 -6.64
C GLY A 283 -1.15 22.80 -6.66
N ASN A 284 -0.08 22.01 -6.74
CA ASN A 284 -0.21 20.57 -6.69
C ASN A 284 -0.63 20.12 -5.28
N PRO A 285 -1.70 19.31 -5.15
CA PRO A 285 -2.28 18.96 -3.86
C PRO A 285 -1.45 17.94 -3.07
N TYR A 286 -0.49 17.27 -3.71
CA TYR A 286 0.32 16.23 -3.07
C TYR A 286 1.70 16.75 -2.68
N LEU A 287 2.26 17.70 -3.44
CA LEU A 287 3.61 18.24 -3.20
C LEU A 287 3.67 19.69 -3.64
N THR A 288 4.12 20.59 -2.77
CA THR A 288 4.28 22.00 -3.14
C THR A 288 5.57 22.20 -3.94
N GLU A 289 5.57 23.20 -4.84
CA GLU A 289 6.79 23.58 -5.57
C GLU A 289 7.90 24.07 -4.61
N THR A 290 7.53 24.70 -3.49
CA THR A 290 8.49 25.14 -2.47
C THR A 290 9.14 23.94 -1.79
N ASP A 291 8.36 22.94 -1.40
CA ASP A 291 8.87 21.73 -0.75
C ASP A 291 9.74 20.91 -1.72
N LEU A 292 9.32 20.77 -2.99
CA LEU A 292 10.12 20.12 -4.03
C LEU A 292 11.46 20.82 -4.25
N ASN A 293 11.46 22.15 -4.37
CA ASN A 293 12.69 22.92 -4.56
C ASN A 293 13.62 22.81 -3.34
N ALA A 294 13.08 22.73 -2.12
CA ALA A 294 13.85 22.64 -0.89
C ALA A 294 14.60 21.31 -0.74
N ILE A 295 14.05 20.21 -1.29
CA ILE A 295 14.66 18.88 -1.17
C ILE A 295 15.66 18.56 -2.29
N ASP A 296 15.62 19.28 -3.41
CA ASP A 296 16.48 19.03 -4.57
C ASP A 296 17.96 19.39 -4.31
N VAL A 297 18.87 18.46 -4.58
CA VAL A 297 20.33 18.68 -4.51
C VAL A 297 20.80 19.84 -5.38
N ALA A 298 20.09 20.14 -6.49
CA ALA A 298 20.39 21.30 -7.32
C ALA A 298 20.25 22.63 -6.56
N ASN A 299 19.44 22.65 -5.49
CA ASN A 299 19.20 23.79 -4.63
C ASN A 299 19.81 23.62 -3.22
N GLY A 300 20.69 22.63 -3.03
CA GLY A 300 21.33 22.33 -1.75
C GLY A 300 20.52 21.41 -0.82
N GLY A 301 19.47 20.77 -1.34
CA GLY A 301 18.72 19.72 -0.66
C GLY A 301 19.43 18.36 -0.65
N LYS A 302 18.71 17.30 -0.29
CA LYS A 302 19.24 15.94 -0.06
C LYS A 302 18.93 14.94 -1.18
N TYR A 303 18.02 15.28 -2.08
CA TYR A 303 17.47 14.34 -3.06
C TYR A 303 17.89 14.70 -4.48
N VAL A 304 18.37 13.71 -5.22
CA VAL A 304 18.35 13.76 -6.68
C VAL A 304 16.90 13.59 -7.12
N VAL A 305 16.36 14.59 -7.81
CA VAL A 305 14.96 14.62 -8.23
C VAL A 305 14.81 14.08 -9.65
N ALA A 306 13.99 13.04 -9.81
CA ALA A 306 13.42 12.60 -11.06
C ALA A 306 11.94 12.99 -11.09
N GLN A 307 11.48 13.65 -12.15
CA GLN A 307 10.06 13.90 -12.33
C GLN A 307 9.66 13.76 -13.78
N ARG A 308 8.37 13.49 -14.03
CA ARG A 308 7.83 13.49 -15.39
C ARG A 308 8.24 14.78 -16.11
N THR A 309 8.96 14.62 -17.21
CA THR A 309 9.58 15.73 -17.95
C THR A 309 9.10 15.72 -19.39
N PRO A 310 8.43 16.80 -19.86
CA PRO A 310 7.93 16.86 -21.23
C PRO A 310 8.99 16.57 -22.29
N GLY A 311 8.71 15.62 -23.19
CA GLY A 311 9.59 15.22 -24.28
C GLY A 311 10.74 14.29 -23.90
N LYS A 312 10.86 13.84 -22.65
CA LYS A 312 11.83 12.83 -22.22
C LYS A 312 11.13 11.55 -21.78
N ARG A 313 11.74 10.39 -22.04
CA ARG A 313 11.20 9.11 -21.58
C ARG A 313 11.32 9.00 -20.07
N GLY A 314 10.23 8.66 -19.37
CA GLY A 314 10.20 8.61 -17.90
C GLY A 314 11.26 7.67 -17.34
N GLN A 315 11.39 6.49 -17.95
CA GLN A 315 12.43 5.51 -17.62
C GLN A 315 13.86 6.07 -17.74
N GLU A 316 14.15 6.88 -18.76
CA GLU A 316 15.48 7.47 -18.95
C GLU A 316 15.75 8.53 -17.87
N VAL A 317 14.77 9.37 -17.57
CA VAL A 317 14.85 10.37 -16.49
C VAL A 317 15.13 9.70 -15.15
N LEU A 318 14.36 8.65 -14.81
CA LEU A 318 14.54 7.94 -13.56
C LEU A 318 15.89 7.22 -13.48
N ARG A 319 16.33 6.57 -14.58
CA ARG A 319 17.63 5.89 -14.63
C ARG A 319 18.80 6.86 -14.46
N GLU A 320 18.75 8.02 -15.10
CA GLU A 320 19.78 9.06 -14.98
C GLU A 320 19.88 9.57 -13.54
N ALA A 321 18.74 9.91 -12.92
CA ALA A 321 18.69 10.32 -11.52
C ALA A 321 19.17 9.23 -10.55
N THR A 322 18.81 7.97 -10.81
CA THR A 322 19.29 6.82 -10.02
C THR A 322 20.80 6.69 -10.09
N ALA A 323 21.39 6.77 -11.29
CA ALA A 323 22.83 6.70 -11.46
C ALA A 323 23.55 7.86 -10.77
N GLU A 324 22.98 9.08 -10.81
CA GLU A 324 23.51 10.23 -10.10
C GLU A 324 23.42 10.07 -8.58
N ALA A 325 22.28 9.60 -8.06
CA ALA A 325 22.08 9.36 -6.63
C ALA A 325 23.11 8.37 -6.09
N ILE A 326 23.30 7.26 -6.81
CA ILE A 326 24.32 6.24 -6.49
C ILE A 326 25.73 6.85 -6.53
N ALA A 327 26.10 7.53 -7.62
CA ALA A 327 27.45 8.07 -7.80
C ALA A 327 27.82 9.13 -6.75
N LYS A 328 26.83 9.88 -6.26
CA LYS A 328 27.04 10.95 -5.27
C LYS A 328 26.66 10.55 -3.84
N ASN A 329 26.26 9.30 -3.62
CA ASN A 329 25.71 8.81 -2.36
C ASN A 329 24.62 9.74 -1.78
N GLN A 330 23.63 10.08 -2.62
CA GLN A 330 22.50 10.95 -2.30
C GLN A 330 21.20 10.15 -2.22
N ARG A 331 20.15 10.78 -1.70
CA ARG A 331 18.79 10.21 -1.72
C ARG A 331 18.16 10.35 -3.09
N LEU A 332 17.15 9.52 -3.37
CA LEU A 332 16.43 9.55 -4.64
C LEU A 332 14.96 9.91 -4.41
N PHE A 333 14.47 10.93 -5.11
CA PHE A 333 13.07 11.31 -5.12
C PHE A 333 12.52 11.23 -6.54
N GLY A 334 11.39 10.54 -6.72
CA GLY A 334 10.73 10.34 -8.01
C GLY A 334 9.27 10.79 -7.97
N PHE A 335 8.88 11.69 -8.86
CA PHE A 335 7.53 12.25 -8.92
C PHE A 335 6.95 12.20 -10.34
N PHE A 336 6.15 11.18 -10.58
CA PHE A 336 5.57 10.84 -11.88
C PHE A 336 4.04 10.82 -11.80
N GLY A 337 3.39 10.48 -12.91
CA GLY A 337 1.94 10.41 -13.02
C GLY A 337 1.36 11.31 -14.11
N ILE A 338 0.04 11.41 -14.08
CA ILE A 338 -0.80 12.22 -14.98
C ILE A 338 -1.85 12.97 -14.15
N ASP A 339 -2.67 13.79 -14.81
CA ASP A 339 -3.88 14.35 -14.18
C ASP A 339 -4.73 13.24 -13.56
N GLY A 340 -5.09 13.38 -12.29
CA GLY A 340 -5.61 12.32 -11.42
C GLY A 340 -4.58 11.81 -10.39
N GLY A 341 -3.29 12.11 -10.56
CA GLY A 341 -2.22 11.82 -9.61
C GLY A 341 -1.69 10.39 -9.62
N HIS A 342 -2.11 9.52 -10.54
CA HIS A 342 -1.63 8.15 -10.66
C HIS A 342 -0.80 7.93 -11.93
N LEU A 343 -0.12 6.79 -12.03
CA LEU A 343 0.45 6.33 -13.30
C LEU A 343 -0.66 5.95 -14.29
N PRO A 344 -0.44 6.04 -15.62
CA PRO A 344 -1.41 5.55 -16.60
C PRO A 344 -1.77 4.08 -16.35
N PHE A 345 -3.08 3.79 -16.24
CA PHE A 345 -3.57 2.42 -16.07
C PHE A 345 -3.11 1.51 -17.21
N GLN A 346 -2.35 0.48 -16.86
CA GLN A 346 -2.20 -0.69 -17.72
C GLN A 346 -3.53 -1.42 -17.75
N THR A 347 -4.04 -1.71 -18.95
CA THR A 347 -5.24 -2.53 -19.18
C THR A 347 -4.90 -4.02 -19.20
N ALA A 348 -5.90 -4.91 -19.16
CA ALA A 348 -5.68 -6.35 -19.10
C ALA A 348 -4.85 -6.88 -20.29
N ASN A 349 -4.98 -6.25 -21.46
CA ASN A 349 -4.21 -6.57 -22.66
C ASN A 349 -2.89 -5.77 -22.78
N GLY A 350 -2.56 -4.91 -21.80
CA GLY A 350 -1.33 -4.14 -21.74
C GLY A 350 -1.25 -2.91 -22.66
N ASP A 351 -2.36 -2.47 -23.28
CA ASP A 351 -2.33 -1.42 -24.31
C ASP A 351 -2.63 0.00 -23.82
N PHE A 352 -2.89 0.17 -22.52
CA PHE A 352 -3.18 1.45 -21.87
C PHE A 352 -4.40 2.16 -22.47
N LYS A 353 -5.43 1.41 -22.88
CA LYS A 353 -6.70 1.97 -23.38
C LYS A 353 -7.86 1.58 -22.48
N PRO A 354 -7.95 2.18 -21.28
CA PRO A 354 -8.95 1.80 -20.30
C PRO A 354 -10.36 1.96 -20.88
N THR A 355 -11.18 0.95 -20.68
CA THR A 355 -12.60 1.03 -20.99
C THR A 355 -13.33 1.86 -19.92
N GLY A 356 -14.50 2.40 -20.25
CA GLY A 356 -15.33 3.10 -19.27
C GLY A 356 -16.13 2.10 -18.44
N SER A 357 -16.58 2.51 -17.26
CA SER A 357 -17.48 1.73 -16.43
C SER A 357 -18.84 2.41 -16.27
N ARG A 358 -19.74 1.79 -15.50
CA ARG A 358 -21.01 2.44 -15.11
C ARG A 358 -20.78 3.70 -14.27
N ARG A 359 -19.67 3.79 -13.53
CA ARG A 359 -19.38 4.86 -12.56
C ARG A 359 -18.41 5.91 -13.08
N SER A 360 -17.53 5.55 -14.02
CA SER A 360 -16.49 6.44 -14.54
C SER A 360 -16.39 6.37 -16.07
N LYS A 361 -16.01 7.49 -16.69
CA LYS A 361 -15.70 7.51 -18.13
C LYS A 361 -14.34 6.86 -18.36
N ALA A 362 -14.15 6.29 -19.55
CA ALA A 362 -12.85 5.84 -20.01
C ALA A 362 -11.84 6.98 -19.93
N GLU A 363 -10.73 6.75 -19.23
CA GLU A 363 -9.57 7.62 -19.30
C GLU A 363 -8.91 7.53 -20.68
N LYS A 364 -8.15 8.55 -21.05
CA LYS A 364 -7.48 8.61 -22.35
C LYS A 364 -6.07 9.12 -22.15
N TYR A 365 -5.11 8.31 -22.57
CA TYR A 365 -3.71 8.65 -22.50
C TYR A 365 -3.19 9.02 -23.89
N SER A 366 -2.45 10.11 -23.97
CA SER A 366 -1.63 10.41 -25.13
C SER A 366 -0.38 9.52 -25.15
N GLU A 367 0.30 9.44 -26.29
CA GLU A 367 1.61 8.78 -26.37
C GLU A 367 2.61 9.38 -25.37
N LYS A 368 2.50 10.68 -25.07
CA LYS A 368 3.34 11.37 -24.09
C LYS A 368 3.02 10.93 -22.66
N ASP A 369 1.75 10.75 -22.33
CA ASP A 369 1.35 10.28 -20.99
C ASP A 369 1.93 8.91 -20.69
N ILE A 370 2.03 8.05 -21.69
CA ILE A 370 2.66 6.72 -21.55
C ILE A 370 4.19 6.84 -21.57
N ALA A 371 4.77 7.52 -22.57
CA ALA A 371 6.21 7.54 -22.77
C ALA A 371 6.99 8.35 -21.71
N GLU A 372 6.41 9.43 -21.18
CA GLU A 372 7.04 10.30 -20.18
C GLU A 372 6.87 9.79 -18.74
N ASN A 373 6.11 8.71 -18.55
CA ASN A 373 5.93 8.04 -17.27
C ASN A 373 6.82 6.81 -17.11
N VAL A 374 6.85 6.31 -15.88
CA VAL A 374 7.55 5.11 -15.45
C VAL A 374 6.54 4.00 -15.15
N THR A 375 7.01 2.75 -15.13
CA THR A 375 6.23 1.60 -14.65
C THR A 375 6.52 1.33 -13.16
N LEU A 376 5.67 0.56 -12.48
CA LEU A 376 5.96 0.08 -11.12
C LEU A 376 7.26 -0.73 -11.06
N THR A 377 7.57 -1.49 -12.13
CA THR A 377 8.84 -2.19 -12.30
C THR A 377 10.03 -1.23 -12.32
N ASP A 378 9.98 -0.16 -13.13
CA ASP A 378 11.07 0.82 -13.22
C ASP A 378 11.34 1.47 -11.86
N MET A 379 10.28 1.87 -11.16
CA MET A 379 10.38 2.49 -9.83
C MET A 379 10.95 1.53 -8.79
N SER A 380 10.47 0.27 -8.77
CA SER A 380 10.93 -0.75 -7.83
C SER A 380 12.42 -1.07 -8.02
N LEU A 381 12.88 -1.21 -9.26
CA LEU A 381 14.28 -1.50 -9.56
C LEU A 381 15.20 -0.30 -9.27
N ALA A 382 14.74 0.93 -9.51
CA ALA A 382 15.48 2.14 -9.14
C ALA A 382 15.64 2.27 -7.62
N ALA A 383 14.60 1.95 -6.86
CA ALA A 383 14.66 1.94 -5.40
C ALA A 383 15.61 0.88 -4.86
N LEU A 384 15.51 -0.35 -5.34
CA LEU A 384 16.43 -1.44 -4.97
C LEU A 384 17.89 -1.08 -5.28
N ALA A 385 18.17 -0.55 -6.47
CA ALA A 385 19.53 -0.16 -6.85
C ALA A 385 20.09 0.96 -5.97
N THR A 386 19.26 1.94 -5.60
CA THR A 386 19.69 3.07 -4.75
C THR A 386 19.92 2.62 -3.30
N LEU A 387 18.99 1.86 -2.72
CA LEU A 387 19.14 1.34 -1.34
C LEU A 387 20.34 0.40 -1.22
N GLU A 388 20.53 -0.49 -2.19
CA GLU A 388 21.68 -1.40 -2.20
C GLU A 388 23.02 -0.64 -2.27
N ALA A 389 23.08 0.44 -3.04
CA ALA A 389 24.27 1.28 -3.11
C ALA A 389 24.54 2.09 -1.83
N GLN A 390 23.50 2.43 -1.08
CA GLN A 390 23.61 3.09 0.24
C GLN A 390 24.12 2.12 1.31
N GLY A 391 23.86 0.83 1.13
CA GLY A 391 24.37 -0.27 1.95
C GLY A 391 23.27 -0.98 2.75
N GLU A 392 23.61 -2.16 3.26
CA GLU A 392 22.75 -2.89 4.19
C GLU A 392 22.91 -2.37 5.63
N PRO A 393 21.85 -2.38 6.46
CA PRO A 393 20.52 -2.92 6.17
C PRO A 393 19.53 -1.90 5.58
N TRP A 394 18.49 -2.37 4.89
CA TRP A 394 17.45 -1.51 4.30
C TRP A 394 16.05 -2.14 4.32
N TRP A 395 15.03 -1.28 4.36
CA TRP A 395 13.61 -1.62 4.32
C TRP A 395 12.93 -0.90 3.15
N LEU A 396 12.06 -1.59 2.41
CA LEU A 396 11.39 -1.08 1.22
C LEU A 396 9.91 -1.46 1.23
N MET A 397 9.02 -0.49 1.04
CA MET A 397 7.63 -0.73 0.66
C MET A 397 7.44 -0.52 -0.85
N ILE A 398 6.73 -1.43 -1.50
CA ILE A 398 6.28 -1.31 -2.90
C ILE A 398 4.77 -1.49 -2.94
N GLU A 399 4.07 -0.54 -3.53
CA GLU A 399 2.61 -0.55 -3.62
C GLU A 399 2.12 -0.54 -5.08
N ALA A 400 1.32 -1.54 -5.44
CA ALA A 400 0.42 -1.48 -6.59
C ALA A 400 -0.93 -0.88 -6.14
N GLY A 401 -0.98 0.45 -6.02
CA GLY A 401 -2.07 1.19 -5.39
C GLY A 401 -3.28 1.42 -6.30
N ASP A 402 -3.07 1.34 -7.61
CA ASP A 402 -4.06 1.62 -8.64
C ASP A 402 -5.08 0.47 -8.81
N VAL A 403 -4.84 -0.70 -8.20
CA VAL A 403 -5.82 -1.80 -8.13
C VAL A 403 -7.10 -1.37 -7.41
N ASP A 404 -6.98 -0.72 -6.25
CA ASP A 404 -8.10 -0.16 -5.48
C ASP A 404 -8.93 0.82 -6.32
N TRP A 405 -8.26 1.71 -7.06
CA TRP A 405 -8.91 2.76 -7.84
C TRP A 405 -9.70 2.18 -9.02
N ALA A 406 -9.14 1.16 -9.67
CA ALA A 406 -9.81 0.39 -10.69
C ALA A 406 -11.04 -0.37 -10.13
N ASN A 407 -10.89 -0.98 -8.96
CA ASN A 407 -11.97 -1.71 -8.29
C ASN A 407 -13.11 -0.77 -7.83
N HIS A 408 -12.80 0.39 -7.26
CA HIS A 408 -13.79 1.42 -6.90
C HIS A 408 -14.59 1.93 -8.10
N SER A 409 -13.92 2.00 -9.25
CA SER A 409 -14.53 2.33 -10.54
C SER A 409 -15.40 1.21 -11.10
N ASN A 410 -15.42 0.01 -10.50
CA ASN A 410 -16.01 -1.20 -11.07
C ASN A 410 -15.50 -1.48 -12.50
N ASN A 411 -14.19 -1.31 -12.71
CA ASN A 411 -13.57 -1.50 -14.01
C ASN A 411 -12.64 -2.72 -13.97
N ILE A 412 -13.16 -3.85 -14.42
CA ILE A 412 -12.45 -5.13 -14.38
C ILE A 412 -11.23 -5.16 -15.30
N ASP A 413 -11.25 -4.44 -16.42
CA ASP A 413 -10.16 -4.40 -17.39
C ASP A 413 -8.94 -3.67 -16.81
N THR A 414 -9.14 -2.50 -16.20
CA THR A 414 -8.07 -1.81 -15.48
C THR A 414 -7.66 -2.51 -14.19
N SER A 415 -8.59 -3.18 -13.51
CA SER A 415 -8.29 -3.94 -12.29
C SER A 415 -7.34 -5.10 -12.58
N ILE A 416 -7.66 -5.91 -13.59
CA ILE A 416 -6.79 -6.98 -14.07
C ILE A 416 -5.43 -6.41 -14.50
N GLY A 417 -5.43 -5.35 -15.32
CA GLY A 417 -4.18 -4.75 -15.80
C GLY A 417 -3.29 -4.19 -14.70
N ALA A 418 -3.87 -3.57 -13.66
CA ALA A 418 -3.13 -3.10 -12.48
C ALA A 418 -2.53 -4.27 -11.67
N VAL A 419 -3.27 -5.37 -11.49
CA VAL A 419 -2.72 -6.59 -10.86
C VAL A 419 -1.56 -7.15 -11.68
N LEU A 420 -1.68 -7.18 -13.01
CA LEU A 420 -0.62 -7.65 -13.91
C LEU A 420 0.62 -6.74 -13.88
N SER A 421 0.45 -5.43 -13.80
CA SER A 421 1.54 -4.46 -13.57
C SER A 421 2.29 -4.75 -12.26
N GLY A 422 1.54 -4.99 -11.17
CA GLY A 422 2.13 -5.44 -9.90
C GLY A 422 2.84 -6.79 -10.00
N ASP A 423 2.26 -7.77 -10.71
CA ASP A 423 2.86 -9.11 -10.86
C ASP A 423 4.17 -9.05 -11.67
N GLU A 424 4.24 -8.18 -12.68
CA GLU A 424 5.47 -7.89 -13.42
C GLU A 424 6.53 -7.24 -12.51
N ALA A 425 6.15 -6.28 -11.67
CA ALA A 425 7.06 -5.67 -10.71
C ALA A 425 7.57 -6.72 -9.71
N PHE A 426 6.70 -7.56 -9.15
CA PHE A 426 7.08 -8.66 -8.27
C PHE A 426 8.02 -9.67 -8.95
N HIS A 427 7.77 -10.01 -10.22
CA HIS A 427 8.67 -10.85 -11.01
C HIS A 427 10.09 -10.26 -11.11
N ASN A 428 10.18 -8.97 -11.41
CA ASN A 428 11.48 -8.30 -11.53
C ASN A 428 12.17 -8.10 -10.17
N VAL A 429 11.42 -7.84 -9.10
CA VAL A 429 11.96 -7.77 -7.72
C VAL A 429 12.53 -9.11 -7.29
N THR A 430 11.79 -10.22 -7.46
CA THR A 430 12.30 -11.56 -7.13
C THR A 430 13.54 -11.91 -7.94
N ARG A 431 13.58 -11.57 -9.23
CA ARG A 431 14.78 -11.72 -10.06
C ARG A 431 15.97 -10.90 -9.54
N TRP A 432 15.73 -9.66 -9.12
CA TRP A 432 16.76 -8.81 -8.54
C TRP A 432 17.34 -9.43 -7.26
N ILE A 433 16.49 -9.93 -6.36
CA ILE A 433 16.91 -10.59 -5.10
C ILE A 433 17.85 -11.76 -5.40
N GLU A 434 17.47 -12.65 -6.32
CA GLU A 434 18.31 -13.80 -6.72
C GLU A 434 19.68 -13.39 -7.27
N GLN A 435 19.75 -12.23 -7.92
CA GLN A 435 20.99 -11.69 -8.49
C GLN A 435 21.87 -10.97 -7.44
N HIS A 436 21.33 -10.62 -6.28
CA HIS A 436 21.99 -9.80 -5.26
C HIS A 436 22.05 -10.54 -3.91
N GLY A 437 22.48 -11.79 -3.89
CA GLY A 437 22.70 -12.54 -2.64
C GLY A 437 21.50 -13.34 -2.12
N GLY A 438 20.35 -13.28 -2.80
CA GLY A 438 19.23 -14.18 -2.58
C GLY A 438 18.50 -13.97 -1.25
N TRP A 439 17.95 -15.07 -0.73
CA TRP A 439 16.95 -15.08 0.34
C TRP A 439 17.52 -15.25 1.74
N ASP A 440 18.84 -15.43 1.88
CA ASP A 440 19.49 -15.58 3.20
C ASP A 440 19.43 -14.27 3.99
N ASP A 441 19.72 -13.14 3.34
CA ASP A 441 19.64 -11.80 3.94
C ASP A 441 18.32 -11.07 3.64
N THR A 442 17.50 -11.60 2.73
CA THR A 442 16.26 -10.95 2.26
C THR A 442 15.00 -11.62 2.79
N CYS A 443 14.03 -10.80 3.19
CA CYS A 443 12.66 -11.21 3.42
C CYS A 443 11.71 -10.34 2.57
N LEU A 444 10.79 -10.99 1.85
CA LEU A 444 9.73 -10.32 1.11
C LEU A 444 8.38 -10.82 1.65
N ILE A 445 7.53 -9.89 2.07
CA ILE A 445 6.14 -10.15 2.43
C ILE A 445 5.26 -9.50 1.38
N LEU A 446 4.49 -10.31 0.64
CA LEU A 446 3.48 -9.84 -0.30
C LEU A 446 2.10 -9.97 0.32
N THR A 447 1.32 -8.90 0.30
CA THR A 447 -0.01 -8.85 0.92
C THR A 447 -0.92 -7.87 0.17
N ALA A 448 -2.18 -7.80 0.60
CA ALA A 448 -3.05 -6.67 0.35
C ALA A 448 -3.29 -5.89 1.64
N ASP A 449 -3.86 -4.70 1.54
CA ASP A 449 -4.28 -3.90 2.68
C ASP A 449 -5.78 -4.17 3.02
N HIS A 450 -6.61 -4.36 2.00
CA HIS A 450 -7.98 -4.83 2.06
C HIS A 450 -8.44 -5.38 0.71
N GLY A 451 -9.61 -6.01 0.71
CA GLY A 451 -10.26 -6.47 -0.51
C GLY A 451 -11.36 -5.53 -1.00
N HIS A 452 -11.89 -5.82 -2.19
CA HIS A 452 -13.10 -5.18 -2.72
C HIS A 452 -14.23 -6.17 -2.86
N TYR A 453 -15.45 -5.65 -2.83
CA TYR A 453 -16.62 -6.49 -3.02
C TYR A 453 -16.88 -6.80 -4.50
N LEU A 454 -15.98 -7.59 -5.08
CA LEU A 454 -16.07 -8.20 -6.40
C LEU A 454 -16.56 -9.65 -6.26
N VAL A 455 -17.38 -10.12 -7.19
CA VAL A 455 -17.79 -11.52 -7.27
C VAL A 455 -17.74 -11.96 -8.72
N LEU A 456 -16.99 -13.03 -9.02
CA LEU A 456 -17.04 -13.71 -10.31
C LEU A 456 -18.06 -14.85 -10.27
N GLU A 457 -19.25 -14.62 -10.84
CA GLU A 457 -20.31 -15.64 -10.93
C GLU A 457 -20.01 -16.70 -12.02
N ASP A 458 -19.48 -16.26 -13.16
CA ASP A 458 -19.12 -17.10 -14.32
C ASP A 458 -17.67 -16.80 -14.73
N PRO A 459 -16.67 -17.31 -13.99
CA PRO A 459 -15.25 -17.03 -14.22
C PRO A 459 -14.77 -17.52 -15.59
N GLU A 460 -15.43 -18.52 -16.18
CA GLU A 460 -15.09 -19.07 -17.49
C GLU A 460 -15.17 -18.01 -18.60
N VAL A 461 -16.01 -16.98 -18.46
CA VAL A 461 -16.10 -15.85 -19.42
C VAL A 461 -14.79 -15.06 -19.52
N LEU A 462 -13.97 -15.03 -18.47
CA LEU A 462 -12.69 -14.32 -18.47
C LEU A 462 -11.56 -15.09 -19.19
N THR A 463 -11.81 -16.34 -19.59
CA THR A 463 -10.81 -17.16 -20.29
C THR A 463 -10.56 -16.71 -21.74
N GLY A 464 -11.43 -15.85 -22.29
CA GLY A 464 -11.35 -15.38 -23.66
C GLY A 464 -11.65 -16.43 -24.73
N LYS A 465 -12.25 -17.57 -24.33
CA LYS A 465 -12.62 -18.69 -25.21
C LYS A 465 -14.11 -18.76 -25.49
#